data_AF-A0A8S4QJL6-F1
#
_entry.id   AF-A0A8S4QJL6-F1
#
_cell.length_a   1.000
_cell.length_b   1.000
_cell.length_c   1.000
_cell.angle_alpha   90.00
_cell.angle_beta   90.00
_cell.angle_gamma   90.00
#
_symmetry.space_group_name_H-M   'P 1'
#
loop_
_entity.id
_entity.type
_entity.pdbx_description
1 polymer ?
#
loop_
_entity_poly.entity_id
_entity_poly.type
_entity_poly.pdbx_seq_one_letter_code
_entity_poly.pdbx_strand_id
1 'polypeptide(L)'
;MGYMGQFHVGDMVNVMRRGALVAQLADTAAPVARPVLLATVTGAICLVVQLTQELFDFLHQLEERLTHTIKSVGKIPHSFWRSFNTDVKTEPAEGFIDGDLIESFLDLSREMQQETVQGLQ
;
A
#
# COMPACT_ATOMS: atom_id res chain seq x y z
N MET A 1 -17.21 17.28 8.11
CA MET A 1 -16.31 17.03 6.96
C MET A 1 -15.58 15.74 7.27
N GLY A 2 -15.90 14.66 6.56
CA GLY A 2 -15.16 13.39 6.66
C GLY A 2 -14.13 13.31 5.55
N TYR A 3 -12.94 12.80 5.86
CA TYR A 3 -11.96 12.39 4.86
C TYR A 3 -12.30 10.98 4.41
N MET A 4 -12.11 10.65 3.13
CA MET A 4 -12.37 9.31 2.59
C MET A 4 -11.12 8.41 2.60
N GLY A 5 -9.96 8.97 2.95
CA GLY A 5 -8.74 8.20 3.10
C GLY A 5 -7.60 9.01 3.72
N GLN A 6 -6.72 8.31 4.43
CA GLN A 6 -5.59 8.86 5.15
C GLN A 6 -4.51 7.79 5.33
N PHE A 7 -3.24 8.19 5.24
CA PHE A 7 -2.12 7.26 5.24
C PHE A 7 -0.82 7.97 5.64
N HIS A 8 0.02 7.32 6.45
CA HIS A 8 1.35 7.80 6.77
C HIS A 8 2.39 7.28 5.76
N VAL A 9 2.83 8.18 4.88
CA VAL A 9 3.83 7.87 3.83
C VAL A 9 5.22 7.61 4.42
N GLY A 10 5.56 8.29 5.52
CA GLY A 10 6.89 8.22 6.14
C GLY A 10 7.91 9.22 5.58
N ASP A 11 7.49 10.10 4.66
CA ASP A 11 8.34 11.14 4.08
C ASP A 11 7.50 12.37 3.66
N MET A 12 8.17 13.49 3.41
CA MET A 12 7.59 14.75 2.94
C MET A 12 7.54 14.79 1.42
N VAL A 13 6.34 14.74 0.86
CA VAL A 13 6.10 14.88 -0.58
C VAL A 13 6.27 16.35 -1.01
N ASN A 14 7.19 16.62 -1.93
CA ASN A 14 7.42 17.95 -2.48
C ASN A 14 6.65 18.18 -3.80
N VAL A 15 6.53 17.15 -4.64
CA VAL A 15 5.93 17.27 -5.98
C VAL A 15 5.02 16.08 -6.26
N MET A 16 3.86 16.37 -6.86
CA MET A 16 2.95 15.37 -7.42
C MET A 16 2.74 15.62 -8.91
N ARG A 17 2.85 14.58 -9.73
CA ARG A 17 2.68 14.68 -11.19
C ARG A 17 1.88 13.51 -11.74
N ARG A 18 0.79 13.79 -12.47
CA ARG A 18 0.07 12.76 -13.23
C ARG A 18 0.99 12.13 -14.27
N GLY A 19 1.03 10.80 -14.30
CA GLY A 19 1.86 10.04 -15.22
C GLY A 19 2.30 8.72 -14.62
N ALA A 20 2.87 7.87 -15.46
CA ALA A 20 3.49 6.60 -15.08
C ALA A 20 4.83 6.48 -15.83
N LEU A 21 5.75 5.70 -15.27
CA LEU A 21 7.06 5.41 -15.88
C LEU A 21 7.02 4.18 -16.80
N VAL A 22 5.90 3.46 -16.80
CA VAL A 22 5.66 2.28 -17.64
C VAL A 22 4.63 2.59 -18.72
N ALA A 23 4.79 2.00 -19.89
CA ALA A 23 3.78 2.07 -20.94
C ALA A 23 2.50 1.37 -20.46
N GLN A 24 1.34 1.97 -20.72
CA GLN A 24 0.05 1.32 -20.49
C GLN A 24 -0.08 0.17 -21.49
N LEU A 25 0.24 -1.04 -21.04
CA LEU A 25 -0.04 -2.26 -21.79
C LEU A 25 -1.55 -2.52 -21.72
N ALA A 26 -2.15 -2.86 -22.86
CA ALA A 26 -3.60 -3.08 -22.95
C ALA A 26 -4.09 -4.30 -22.12
N ASP A 27 -3.19 -5.23 -21.78
CA ASP A 27 -3.51 -6.52 -21.14
C ASP A 27 -2.85 -6.68 -19.76
N THR A 28 -2.96 -5.68 -18.88
CA THR A 28 -2.50 -5.85 -17.48
C THR A 28 -3.56 -6.55 -16.64
N ALA A 29 -3.20 -7.63 -15.96
CA ALA A 29 -4.07 -8.38 -15.05
C ALA A 29 -4.60 -7.55 -13.86
N ALA A 30 -3.93 -6.46 -13.51
CA ALA A 30 -4.36 -5.50 -12.49
C ALA A 30 -4.52 -4.10 -13.11
N PRO A 31 -5.68 -3.77 -13.69
CA PRO A 31 -5.91 -2.45 -14.26
C PRO A 31 -5.96 -1.40 -13.14
N VAL A 32 -5.02 -0.46 -13.17
CA VAL A 32 -4.96 0.66 -12.25
C VAL A 32 -5.25 1.97 -12.98
N ALA A 33 -6.00 2.88 -12.34
CA ALA A 33 -6.42 4.11 -12.97
C ALA A 33 -5.75 5.35 -12.35
N ARG A 34 -5.65 6.41 -13.15
CA ARG A 34 -5.22 7.76 -12.72
C ARG A 34 -3.87 7.79 -11.96
N PRO A 35 -2.78 7.29 -12.56
CA PRO A 35 -1.48 7.25 -11.89
C PRO A 35 -0.94 8.66 -11.59
N VAL A 36 -0.41 8.83 -10.39
CA VAL A 36 0.25 10.04 -9.91
C VAL A 36 1.59 9.65 -9.29
N LEU A 37 2.67 10.16 -9.88
CA LEU A 37 4.01 10.07 -9.30
C LEU A 37 4.17 11.11 -8.19
N LEU A 38 4.74 10.69 -7.07
CA LEU A 38 5.14 11.54 -5.96
C LEU A 38 6.67 11.56 -5.89
N ALA A 39 7.25 12.72 -5.63
CA ALA A 39 8.67 12.86 -5.33
C ALA A 39 8.83 13.50 -3.95
N THR A 40 9.67 12.90 -3.11
CA THR A 40 9.84 13.28 -1.71
C THR A 40 11.16 13.99 -1.43
N VAL A 41 11.31 14.57 -0.24
CA VAL A 41 12.53 15.25 0.21
C VAL A 41 13.73 14.29 0.25
N THR A 42 13.55 13.03 0.64
CA THR A 42 14.66 12.07 0.71
C THR A 42 15.06 11.49 -0.65
N GLY A 43 14.34 11.84 -1.73
CA GLY A 43 14.61 11.38 -3.09
C GLY A 43 13.84 10.11 -3.49
N ALA A 44 12.90 9.65 -2.67
CA ALA A 44 12.00 8.56 -3.06
C ALA A 44 11.04 9.02 -4.17
N ILE A 45 10.77 8.11 -5.11
CA ILE A 45 9.75 8.26 -6.15
C ILE A 45 8.67 7.22 -5.89
N CYS A 46 7.47 7.67 -5.53
CA CYS A 46 6.34 6.80 -5.24
C CYS A 46 5.28 6.89 -6.34
N LEU A 47 4.43 5.88 -6.44
CA LEU A 47 3.28 5.85 -7.34
C LEU A 47 1.99 5.69 -6.54
N VAL A 48 1.02 6.58 -6.78
CA VAL A 48 -0.35 6.44 -6.27
C VAL A 48 -1.28 6.17 -7.45
N VAL A 49 -2.11 5.15 -7.30
CA VAL A 49 -3.11 4.75 -8.30
C VAL A 49 -4.46 4.50 -7.66
N GLN A 50 -5.53 4.54 -8.46
CA GLN A 50 -6.87 4.16 -8.04
C GLN A 50 -7.14 2.70 -8.37
N LEU A 51 -7.70 2.00 -7.38
CA LEU A 51 -8.15 0.62 -7.49
C LEU A 51 -9.67 0.57 -7.67
N THR A 52 -10.17 -0.52 -8.26
CA THR A 52 -11.59 -0.88 -8.15
C THR A 52 -11.89 -1.34 -6.73
N GLN A 53 -13.15 -1.27 -6.30
CA GLN A 53 -13.54 -1.71 -4.95
C GLN A 53 -13.19 -3.19 -4.72
N GLU A 54 -13.49 -4.05 -5.70
CA GLU A 54 -13.19 -5.48 -5.63
C GLU A 54 -11.69 -5.76 -5.44
N LEU A 55 -10.83 -5.07 -6.20
CA LEU A 55 -9.38 -5.22 -6.06
C LEU A 55 -8.86 -4.64 -4.73
N PHE A 56 -9.44 -3.53 -4.28
CA PHE A 56 -9.12 -2.95 -2.97
C PHE A 56 -9.45 -3.93 -1.84
N ASP A 57 -10.65 -4.51 -1.83
CA ASP A 57 -11.09 -5.45 -0.79
C ASP A 57 -10.23 -6.71 -0.76
N PHE A 58 -9.86 -7.22 -1.94
CA PHE A 58 -8.94 -8.35 -2.06
C PHE A 58 -7.54 -8.01 -1.51
N LEU A 59 -6.96 -6.90 -1.95
CA LEU A 59 -5.62 -6.49 -1.52
C LEU A 59 -5.59 -6.13 -0.03
N HIS A 60 -6.68 -5.56 0.51
CA HIS A 60 -6.76 -5.26 1.94
C HIS A 60 -6.73 -6.52 2.80
N GLN A 61 -7.48 -7.56 2.41
CA GLN A 61 -7.41 -8.87 3.09
C GLN A 61 -6.02 -9.50 2.99
N LEU A 62 -5.35 -9.36 1.83
CA LEU A 62 -3.99 -9.85 1.65
C LEU A 62 -3.00 -9.08 2.54
N GLU A 63 -3.09 -7.75 2.55
CA GLU A 63 -2.27 -6.85 3.38
C GLU A 63 -2.37 -7.22 4.86
N GLU A 64 -3.59 -7.35 5.39
CA GLU A 64 -3.85 -7.71 6.78
C GLU A 64 -3.15 -9.02 7.16
N ARG A 65 -3.28 -10.04 6.31
CA ARG A 65 -2.64 -11.35 6.53
C ARG A 65 -1.12 -11.29 6.45
N LEU A 66 -0.58 -10.50 5.52
CA LEU A 66 0.86 -10.27 5.40
C LEU A 66 1.44 -9.64 6.67
N THR A 67 0.70 -8.79 7.39
CA THR A 67 1.18 -8.23 8.68
C THR A 67 1.42 -9.30 9.75
N HIS A 68 0.75 -10.45 9.66
CA HIS A 68 0.93 -11.57 10.57
C HIS A 68 2.03 -12.54 10.11
N THR A 69 2.13 -12.76 8.80
CA THR A 69 3.16 -13.64 8.21
C THR A 69 4.55 -13.02 8.26
N ILE A 70 4.67 -11.71 8.05
CA ILE A 70 5.95 -11.00 7.99
C ILE A 70 6.36 -10.48 9.37
N LYS A 71 7.53 -10.90 9.83
CA LYS A 71 8.11 -10.41 11.09
C LYS A 71 8.73 -9.03 10.87
N SER A 72 8.06 -8.00 11.40
CA SER A 72 8.58 -6.62 11.40
C SER A 72 9.90 -6.49 12.17
N VAL A 73 10.86 -5.75 11.58
CA VAL A 73 12.12 -5.38 12.24
C VAL A 73 11.80 -4.46 13.42
N GLY A 74 12.33 -4.78 14.59
CA GLY A 74 12.03 -4.03 15.82
C GLY A 74 10.61 -4.26 16.37
N LYS A 75 9.85 -5.21 15.81
CA LYS A 75 8.49 -5.56 16.24
C LYS A 75 7.50 -4.37 16.18
N ILE A 76 7.70 -3.47 15.22
CA ILE A 76 6.81 -2.33 15.01
C ILE A 76 5.58 -2.80 14.22
N PRO A 77 4.35 -2.66 14.74
CA PRO A 77 3.16 -3.03 13.99
C PRO A 77 3.02 -2.19 12.72
N HIS A 78 2.72 -2.84 11.59
CA HIS A 78 2.51 -2.15 10.31
C HIS A 78 1.36 -1.12 10.39
N SER A 79 0.24 -1.50 11.02
CA SER A 79 -0.90 -0.61 11.25
C SER A 79 -0.53 0.65 12.05
N PHE A 80 0.35 0.52 13.04
CA PHE A 80 0.89 1.66 13.79
C PHE A 80 1.75 2.55 12.88
N TRP A 81 2.67 1.97 12.11
CA TRP A 81 3.54 2.72 11.20
C TRP A 81 2.75 3.51 10.14
N ARG A 82 1.71 2.90 9.54
CA ARG A 82 0.89 3.53 8.51
C ARG A 82 -0.24 4.42 9.03
N SER A 83 -0.50 4.43 10.35
CA SER A 83 -1.54 5.27 10.96
C SER A 83 -1.27 6.74 10.68
N PHE A 84 -2.29 7.46 10.21
CA PHE A 84 -2.24 8.89 10.02
C PHE A 84 -1.82 9.56 11.34
N ASN A 85 -0.77 10.36 11.31
CA ASN A 85 -0.18 10.91 12.52
C ASN A 85 0.22 12.38 12.32
N THR A 86 -0.24 13.23 13.24
CA THR A 86 0.13 14.64 13.38
C THR A 86 0.41 14.93 14.85
N ASP A 87 0.93 16.12 15.17
CA ASP A 87 1.17 16.53 16.57
C ASP A 87 -0.11 16.58 17.42
N VAL A 88 -1.29 16.57 16.79
CA VAL A 88 -2.59 16.72 17.45
C VAL A 88 -3.37 15.41 17.52
N LYS A 89 -3.22 14.54 16.53
CA LYS A 89 -4.01 13.30 16.43
C LYS A 89 -3.28 12.18 15.70
N THR A 90 -3.60 10.97 16.14
CA THR A 90 -3.26 9.71 15.47
C THR A 90 -4.55 8.96 15.16
N GLU A 91 -4.76 8.58 13.90
CA GLU A 91 -5.93 7.83 13.43
C GLU A 91 -5.48 6.67 12.52
N PRO A 92 -6.23 5.56 12.44
CA PRO A 92 -5.87 4.44 11.58
C PRO A 92 -5.74 4.86 10.10
N ALA A 93 -4.92 4.13 9.34
CA ALA A 93 -4.93 4.27 7.89
C ALA A 93 -6.27 3.82 7.32
N GLU A 94 -6.84 4.58 6.39
CA GLU A 94 -8.11 4.26 5.73
C GLU A 94 -8.04 4.60 4.25
N GLY A 95 -8.65 3.79 3.39
CA GLY A 95 -8.76 4.07 1.95
C GLY A 95 -7.44 3.96 1.16
N PHE A 96 -6.41 3.35 1.72
CA PHE A 96 -5.11 3.11 1.08
C PHE A 96 -4.66 1.66 1.31
N ILE A 97 -3.91 1.13 0.34
CA ILE A 97 -3.19 -0.15 0.43
C ILE A 97 -1.70 0.15 0.31
N ASP A 98 -0.88 -0.47 1.16
CA ASP A 98 0.57 -0.38 1.11
C ASP A 98 1.13 -1.33 0.04
N GLY A 99 1.43 -0.76 -1.13
CA GLY A 99 2.02 -1.51 -2.24
C GLY A 99 3.33 -2.21 -1.88
N ASP A 100 4.17 -1.60 -1.04
CA ASP A 100 5.45 -2.18 -0.63
C ASP A 100 5.24 -3.47 0.18
N LEU A 101 4.22 -3.49 1.05
CA LEU A 101 3.87 -4.69 1.81
C LEU A 101 3.28 -5.75 0.89
N ILE A 102 2.38 -5.40 -0.03
CA ILE A 102 1.81 -6.34 -1.01
C ILE A 102 2.92 -6.97 -1.87
N GLU A 103 3.85 -6.19 -2.39
CA GLU A 103 4.95 -6.67 -3.24
C GLU A 103 5.85 -7.67 -2.50
N SER A 104 6.06 -7.47 -1.19
CA SER A 104 6.87 -8.36 -0.37
C SER A 104 6.32 -9.80 -0.28
N PHE A 105 5.06 -10.04 -0.63
CA PHE A 105 4.50 -11.39 -0.78
C PHE A 105 5.34 -12.25 -1.73
N LEU A 106 5.90 -11.65 -2.80
CA LEU A 106 6.69 -12.36 -3.80
C LEU A 106 8.05 -12.83 -3.26
N ASP A 107 8.54 -12.22 -2.19
CA ASP A 107 9.80 -12.58 -1.53
C ASP A 107 9.62 -13.70 -0.48
N LEU A 108 8.38 -14.05 -0.14
CA LEU A 108 8.08 -15.11 0.82
C LEU A 108 8.39 -16.51 0.27
N SER A 109 8.67 -17.45 1.18
CA SER A 109 8.75 -18.87 0.82
C SER A 109 7.40 -19.38 0.31
N ARG A 110 7.40 -20.43 -0.52
CA ARG A 110 6.15 -21.03 -1.04
C ARG A 110 5.21 -21.48 0.06
N GLU A 111 5.75 -21.99 1.16
CA GLU A 111 4.98 -22.42 2.34
C GLU A 111 4.28 -21.23 2.99
N MET A 112 5.01 -20.13 3.21
CA MET A 112 4.43 -18.89 3.78
C MET A 112 3.41 -18.26 2.83
N GLN A 113 3.67 -18.27 1.51
CA GLN A 113 2.69 -17.80 0.52
C GLN A 113 1.38 -18.58 0.61
N GLN A 114 1.46 -19.92 0.68
CA GLN A 114 0.28 -20.79 0.80
C GLN A 114 -0.49 -20.54 2.10
N GLU A 115 0.22 -20.37 3.21
CA GLU A 115 -0.37 -20.03 4.50
C GLU A 115 -1.08 -18.67 4.45
N THR A 116 -0.43 -17.63 3.89
CA THR A 116 -1.02 -16.29 3.76
C THR A 116 -2.30 -16.31 2.94
N VAL A 117 -2.34 -17.02 1.80
CA VAL A 117 -3.53 -17.02 0.92
C VAL A 117 -4.60 -18.03 1.34
N GLN A 118 -4.38 -18.82 2.40
CA GLN A 118 -5.30 -19.89 2.78
C GLN A 118 -6.68 -19.35 3.16
N GLY A 119 -7.71 -19.64 2.36
CA GLY A 119 -9.06 -19.16 2.61
C GLY A 119 -9.27 -17.68 2.30
N LEU A 120 -8.40 -17.08 1.50
CA LEU A 120 -8.68 -15.83 0.80
C LEU A 120 -9.69 -16.13 -0.33
N GLN A 121 -10.75 -15.31 -0.46
CA GLN A 121 -11.77 -15.45 -1.51
C GLN A 121 -11.73 -14.24 -2.44
#